data_AF-A0A3M8EMV3-F1
#
_entry.id   AF-A0A3M8EMV3-F1
#
_cell.length_a   1.000
_cell.length_b   1.000
_cell.length_c   1.000
_cell.angle_alpha   90.00
_cell.angle_beta   90.00
_cell.angle_gamma   90.00
#
_symmetry.space_group_name_H-M   'P 1'
#
loop_
_entity.id
_entity.type
_entity.pdbx_description
1 polymer ?
#
loop_
_entity_poly.entity_id
_entity_poly.type
_entity_poly.pdbx_seq_one_letter_code
_entity_poly.pdbx_strand_id
1 'polypeptide(L)'
;MKKTTIWIVFPLVGALLFWGADALVMAYKGMWPAAVWVTAKTIALPIACGTAFWQLVKASSSQGRLMSVAMAMLWGIWLSGPFYFLLFHLSFGGRPMTTGEMLFHIALFPLATLMVSLFNGSFGGLAITSALLGLLGTGWLGVPGQRAETKKGDDPKATPSEHP
;
A
#
# COMPACT_ATOMS: atom_id res chain seq x y z
N MET A 1 -11.43 -9.50 -13.59
CA MET A 1 -11.58 -8.18 -12.95
C MET A 1 -11.10 -7.10 -13.90
N LYS A 2 -11.93 -6.10 -14.19
CA LYS A 2 -11.57 -4.98 -15.09
C LYS A 2 -10.52 -4.10 -14.40
N LYS A 3 -9.62 -3.45 -15.16
CA LYS A 3 -8.61 -2.53 -14.60
C LYS A 3 -9.26 -1.43 -13.75
N THR A 4 -10.41 -0.91 -14.16
CA THR A 4 -11.17 0.11 -13.41
C THR A 4 -11.57 -0.37 -12.01
N THR A 5 -12.01 -1.63 -11.87
CA THR A 5 -12.36 -2.20 -10.57
C THR A 5 -11.16 -2.21 -9.62
N ILE A 6 -9.95 -2.42 -10.14
CA ILE A 6 -8.74 -2.47 -9.32
C ILE A 6 -8.49 -1.11 -8.66
N TRP A 7 -8.56 -0.05 -9.46
CA TRP A 7 -8.32 1.33 -9.02
C TRP A 7 -9.45 1.94 -8.18
N ILE A 8 -10.57 1.23 -8.01
CA ILE A 8 -11.65 1.64 -7.10
C ILE A 8 -11.57 0.84 -5.80
N VAL A 9 -11.42 -0.49 -5.89
CA VAL A 9 -11.51 -1.38 -4.73
C VAL A 9 -10.21 -1.42 -3.95
N PHE A 10 -9.06 -1.58 -4.62
CA PHE A 10 -7.80 -1.80 -3.90
C PHE A 10 -7.22 -0.58 -3.18
N PRO A 11 -7.48 0.67 -3.60
CA PRO A 11 -7.16 1.81 -2.75
C PRO A 11 -7.92 1.76 -1.42
N LEU A 12 -9.22 1.43 -1.45
CA LEU A 12 -10.01 1.28 -0.24
C LEU A 12 -9.50 0.14 0.64
N VAL A 13 -9.11 -0.99 0.03
CA VAL A 13 -8.52 -2.12 0.75
C VAL A 13 -7.19 -1.72 1.39
N GLY A 14 -6.30 -1.04 0.67
CA GLY A 14 -5.03 -0.54 1.21
C GLY A 14 -5.25 0.43 2.37
N ALA A 15 -6.14 1.42 2.18
CA ALA A 15 -6.51 2.38 3.22
C ALA A 15 -7.06 1.69 4.48
N LEU A 16 -7.99 0.74 4.31
CA LEU A 16 -8.61 0.02 5.43
C LEU A 16 -7.60 -0.88 6.15
N LEU A 17 -6.77 -1.62 5.43
CA LEU A 17 -5.78 -2.51 6.05
C LEU A 17 -4.70 -1.74 6.80
N PHE A 18 -4.26 -0.60 6.27
CA PHE A 18 -3.24 0.19 6.94
C PHE A 18 -3.84 1.04 8.07
N TRP A 19 -4.75 1.97 7.74
CA TRP A 19 -5.29 2.91 8.73
C TRP A 19 -6.32 2.27 9.65
N GLY A 20 -7.09 1.30 9.17
CA GLY A 20 -8.03 0.56 10.02
C GLY A 20 -7.29 -0.31 11.04
N ALA A 21 -6.20 -0.98 10.64
CA ALA A 21 -5.36 -1.69 11.60
C ALA A 21 -4.65 -0.73 12.55
N ASP A 22 -4.15 0.41 12.06
CA ASP A 22 -3.56 1.44 12.94
C ASP A 22 -4.58 1.98 13.96
N ALA A 23 -5.81 2.27 13.52
CA ALA A 23 -6.91 2.73 14.35
C ALA A 23 -7.31 1.67 15.39
N LEU A 24 -7.38 0.40 14.98
CA LEU A 24 -7.69 -0.71 15.88
C LEU A 24 -6.60 -0.84 16.95
N VAL A 25 -5.33 -0.74 16.56
CA VAL A 25 -4.24 -0.69 17.53
C VAL A 25 -4.46 0.51 18.44
N MET A 26 -4.62 1.73 17.89
CA MET A 26 -4.88 3.00 18.60
C MET A 26 -6.01 2.98 19.62
N ALA A 27 -7.04 2.16 19.42
CA ALA A 27 -8.12 1.98 20.40
C ALA A 27 -7.62 1.47 21.76
N TYR A 28 -6.49 0.75 21.78
CA TYR A 28 -5.86 0.21 23.00
C TYR A 28 -4.67 1.05 23.49
N LYS A 29 -4.59 2.32 23.07
CA LYS A 29 -3.51 3.23 23.47
C LYS A 29 -3.54 3.41 25.00
N GLY A 30 -2.37 3.28 25.62
CA GLY A 30 -2.20 3.42 27.08
C GLY A 30 -2.11 2.10 27.84
N MET A 31 -2.43 0.96 27.22
CA MET A 31 -2.19 -0.34 27.86
C MET A 31 -0.71 -0.73 27.90
N TRP A 32 0.06 -0.31 26.89
CA TRP A 32 1.46 -0.69 26.70
C TRP A 32 2.39 0.53 26.61
N PRO A 33 3.70 0.34 26.93
CA PRO A 33 4.71 1.37 26.69
C PRO A 33 4.77 1.78 25.22
N ALA A 34 5.04 3.07 24.97
CA ALA A 34 5.07 3.64 23.63
C ALA A 34 6.04 2.91 22.67
N ALA A 35 7.18 2.44 23.16
CA ALA A 35 8.15 1.70 22.35
C ALA A 35 7.58 0.34 21.84
N VAL A 36 6.93 -0.43 22.72
CA VAL A 36 6.32 -1.72 22.39
C VAL A 36 5.23 -1.51 21.34
N TRP A 37 4.43 -0.48 21.55
CA TRP A 37 3.36 -0.09 20.64
C TRP A 37 3.84 0.30 19.25
N VAL A 38 4.83 1.18 19.15
CA VAL A 38 5.44 1.60 17.87
C VAL A 38 6.03 0.40 17.15
N THR A 39 6.68 -0.51 17.90
CA THR A 39 7.24 -1.76 17.36
C THR A 39 6.14 -2.66 16.81
N ALA A 40 5.05 -2.83 17.57
CA ALA A 40 3.90 -3.62 17.15
C ALA A 40 3.30 -3.10 15.84
N LYS A 41 3.11 -1.77 15.70
CA LYS A 41 2.62 -1.15 14.46
C LYS A 41 3.60 -1.34 13.29
N THR A 42 4.88 -1.17 13.56
CA THR A 42 5.95 -1.32 12.55
C THR A 42 5.96 -2.72 11.94
N ILE A 43 5.56 -3.74 12.70
CA ILE A 43 5.48 -5.13 12.24
C ILE A 43 4.09 -5.47 11.69
N ALA A 44 3.02 -5.11 12.42
CA ALA A 44 1.66 -5.51 12.10
C ALA A 44 1.14 -4.89 10.79
N LEU A 45 1.45 -3.62 10.51
CA LEU A 45 0.92 -2.93 9.33
C LEU A 45 1.49 -3.50 8.01
N PRO A 46 2.81 -3.73 7.87
CA PRO A 46 3.36 -4.43 6.71
C PRO A 46 2.85 -5.86 6.57
N ILE A 47 2.68 -6.59 7.68
CA ILE A 47 2.15 -7.96 7.65
C ILE A 47 0.69 -7.95 7.15
N ALA A 48 -0.15 -7.05 7.65
CA ALA A 48 -1.56 -6.95 7.23
C ALA A 48 -1.66 -6.67 5.73
N CYS A 49 -0.92 -5.69 5.22
CA CYS A 49 -0.92 -5.34 3.80
C CYS A 49 -0.29 -6.45 2.93
N GLY A 50 0.85 -7.00 3.37
CA GLY A 50 1.59 -8.03 2.65
C GLY A 50 0.84 -9.36 2.58
N THR A 51 0.20 -9.79 3.67
CA THR A 51 -0.62 -11.02 3.69
C THR A 51 -1.85 -10.88 2.80
N ALA A 52 -2.55 -9.76 2.85
CA ALA A 52 -3.68 -9.50 1.95
C ALA A 52 -3.24 -9.52 0.48
N PHE A 53 -2.12 -8.89 0.16
CA PHE A 53 -1.54 -8.95 -1.19
C PHE A 53 -1.18 -10.39 -1.59
N TRP A 54 -0.57 -11.16 -0.69
CA TRP A 54 -0.20 -12.56 -0.94
C TRP A 54 -1.41 -13.44 -1.24
N GLN A 55 -2.55 -13.23 -0.58
CA GLN A 55 -3.78 -13.96 -0.90
C GLN A 55 -4.26 -13.64 -2.32
N LEU A 56 -4.07 -12.41 -2.80
CA LEU A 56 -4.41 -12.04 -4.18
C LEU A 56 -3.44 -12.65 -5.21
N VAL A 57 -2.17 -12.78 -4.85
CA VAL A 57 -1.18 -13.51 -5.67
C VAL A 57 -1.62 -14.97 -5.85
N LYS A 58 -2.04 -15.64 -4.77
CA LYS A 58 -2.57 -17.02 -4.85
C LYS A 58 -3.79 -17.13 -5.77
N ALA A 59 -4.63 -16.10 -5.80
CA ALA A 59 -5.85 -16.08 -6.60
C ALA A 59 -5.65 -15.63 -8.06
N SER A 60 -4.51 -15.04 -8.41
CA SER A 60 -4.29 -14.42 -9.73
C SER A 60 -2.85 -14.58 -10.19
N SER A 61 -2.65 -15.26 -11.32
CA SER A 61 -1.33 -15.49 -11.92
C SER A 61 -0.77 -14.32 -12.75
N SER A 62 -1.54 -13.25 -12.99
CA SER A 62 -1.12 -12.15 -13.87
C SER A 62 -0.27 -11.10 -13.13
N GLN A 63 1.05 -11.06 -13.39
CA GLN A 63 1.97 -10.09 -12.81
C GLN A 63 1.54 -8.63 -13.04
N GLY A 64 1.15 -8.24 -14.26
CA GLY A 64 0.72 -6.87 -14.55
C GLY A 64 -0.53 -6.44 -13.76
N ARG A 65 -1.41 -7.39 -13.44
CA ARG A 65 -2.57 -7.15 -12.58
C ARG A 65 -2.14 -6.94 -11.13
N LEU A 66 -1.27 -7.81 -10.61
CA LEU A 66 -0.76 -7.73 -9.24
C LEU A 66 0.04 -6.44 -9.01
N MET A 67 0.83 -6.01 -9.99
CA MET A 67 1.52 -4.71 -9.95
C MET A 67 0.53 -3.55 -9.78
N SER A 68 -0.54 -3.53 -10.60
CA SER A 68 -1.59 -2.50 -10.51
C SER A 68 -2.30 -2.52 -9.16
N VAL A 69 -2.53 -3.70 -8.60
CA VAL A 69 -3.13 -3.87 -7.26
C VAL A 69 -2.23 -3.30 -6.18
N ALA A 70 -0.94 -3.63 -6.18
CA ALA A 70 0.01 -3.11 -5.18
C ALA A 70 0.10 -1.58 -5.22
N MET A 71 0.18 -1.00 -6.43
CA MET A 71 0.18 0.45 -6.62
C MET A 71 -1.14 1.09 -6.17
N ALA A 72 -2.28 0.48 -6.50
CA ALA A 72 -3.58 0.99 -6.09
C ALA A 72 -3.74 0.98 -4.55
N MET A 73 -3.31 -0.11 -3.89
CA MET A 73 -3.28 -0.18 -2.42
C MET A 73 -2.38 0.91 -1.82
N LEU A 74 -1.17 1.09 -2.37
CA LEU A 74 -0.23 2.12 -1.93
C LEU A 74 -0.85 3.52 -2.05
N TRP A 75 -1.44 3.83 -3.21
CA TRP A 75 -2.15 5.08 -3.43
C TRP A 75 -3.27 5.31 -2.42
N GLY A 76 -4.04 4.26 -2.13
CA GLY A 76 -5.08 4.29 -1.09
C GLY A 76 -4.55 4.71 0.27
N ILE A 77 -3.48 4.06 0.74
CA ILE A 77 -2.83 4.37 2.02
C ILE A 77 -2.43 5.85 2.06
N TRP A 78 -1.77 6.35 1.03
CA TRP A 78 -1.27 7.72 1.02
C TRP A 78 -2.40 8.76 0.91
N LEU A 79 -3.39 8.54 0.04
CA LEU A 79 -4.51 9.47 -0.14
C LEU A 79 -5.48 9.50 1.03
N SER A 80 -5.63 8.41 1.78
CA SER A 80 -6.54 8.38 2.93
C SER A 80 -5.90 8.92 4.22
N GLY A 81 -4.58 9.15 4.25
CA GLY A 81 -3.90 9.62 5.44
C GLY A 81 -4.34 11.00 5.95
N PRO A 82 -4.70 12.00 5.11
CA PRO A 82 -5.32 13.24 5.59
C PRO A 82 -6.67 12.99 6.27
N PHE A 83 -7.51 12.11 5.72
CA PHE A 83 -8.78 11.78 6.36
C PHE A 83 -8.56 11.10 7.71
N TYR A 84 -7.57 10.21 7.78
CA TYR A 84 -7.16 9.62 9.05
C TYR A 84 -6.60 10.66 10.04
N PHE A 85 -5.80 11.62 9.56
CA PHE A 85 -5.32 12.74 10.35
C PHE A 85 -6.46 13.58 10.92
N LEU A 86 -7.50 13.86 10.13
CA LEU A 86 -8.69 14.58 10.60
C LEU A 86 -9.43 13.79 11.68
N LEU A 87 -9.64 12.49 11.49
CA LEU A 87 -10.26 11.62 12.50
C LEU A 87 -9.43 11.55 13.79
N PHE A 88 -8.11 11.45 13.65
CA PHE A 88 -7.18 11.47 14.76
C PHE A 88 -7.22 12.81 15.51
N HIS A 89 -7.20 13.93 14.79
CA HIS A 89 -7.26 15.27 15.37
C HIS A 89 -8.60 15.53 16.07
N LEU A 90 -9.72 15.05 15.53
CA LEU A 90 -11.02 15.14 16.19
C LEU A 90 -11.07 14.35 17.52
N SER A 91 -10.34 13.23 17.59
CA SER A 91 -10.35 12.35 18.76
C SER A 91 -9.36 12.75 19.85
N PHE A 92 -8.23 13.36 19.45
CA PHE A 92 -7.09 13.62 20.35
C PHE A 92 -6.62 15.09 20.36
N GLY A 93 -7.17 15.94 19.50
CA GLY A 93 -6.79 17.35 19.38
C GLY A 93 -7.42 18.20 20.49
N GLY A 94 -6.64 19.13 21.04
CA GLY A 94 -7.10 20.06 22.07
C GLY A 94 -7.87 21.28 21.55
N ARG A 95 -7.91 21.50 20.22
CA ARG A 95 -8.62 22.62 19.59
C ARG A 95 -9.33 22.19 18.31
N PRO A 96 -10.50 22.77 18.00
CA PRO A 96 -11.15 22.53 16.72
C PRO A 96 -10.27 23.01 15.57
N MET A 97 -10.26 22.23 14.49
CA MET A 97 -9.57 22.59 13.25
C MET A 97 -10.50 23.44 12.39
N THR A 98 -9.98 24.54 11.85
CA THR A 98 -10.73 25.37 10.90
C THR A 98 -10.85 24.67 9.55
N THR A 99 -11.87 25.04 8.75
CA THR A 99 -12.03 24.50 7.39
C THR A 99 -10.80 24.76 6.51
N GLY A 100 -10.13 25.90 6.69
CA GLY A 100 -8.90 26.24 5.97
C GLY A 100 -7.74 25.30 6.29
N GLU A 101 -7.53 25.00 7.58
CA GLU A 101 -6.52 24.02 8.02
C GLU A 101 -6.85 22.61 7.48
N MET A 102 -8.13 22.22 7.50
CA MET A 102 -8.56 20.93 6.95
C MET A 102 -8.23 20.82 5.45
N LEU A 103 -8.61 21.82 4.65
CA LEU A 103 -8.31 21.85 3.22
C LEU A 103 -6.81 21.87 2.95
N PHE A 104 -6.04 22.58 3.78
CA PHE A 104 -4.58 22.61 3.69
C PHE A 104 -3.97 21.21 3.88
N HIS A 105 -4.42 20.46 4.87
CA HIS A 105 -3.95 19.08 5.10
C HIS A 105 -4.38 18.10 4.00
N ILE A 106 -5.56 18.29 3.40
CA ILE A 106 -6.00 17.52 2.24
C ILE A 106 -5.15 17.86 1.01
N ALA A 107 -4.86 19.14 0.77
CA ALA A 107 -4.05 19.57 -0.37
C ALA A 107 -2.60 19.08 -0.28
N LEU A 108 -2.02 19.07 0.94
CA LEU A 108 -0.69 18.56 1.22
C LEU A 108 -0.73 17.11 1.71
N PHE A 109 -1.50 16.26 1.03
CA PHE A 109 -1.79 14.92 1.53
C PHE A 109 -0.57 14.07 1.91
N PRO A 110 0.57 14.08 1.17
CA PRO A 110 1.71 13.27 1.56
C PRO A 110 2.31 13.75 2.88
N LEU A 111 2.35 15.07 3.10
CA LEU A 111 2.84 15.66 4.33
C LEU A 111 1.90 15.34 5.50
N ALA A 112 0.58 15.46 5.31
CA ALA A 112 -0.39 15.11 6.34
C ALA A 112 -0.31 13.62 6.73
N THR A 113 -0.15 12.73 5.75
CA THR A 113 0.08 11.29 5.96
C THR A 113 1.34 11.00 6.76
N LEU A 114 2.44 11.72 6.46
CA LEU A 114 3.69 11.61 7.21
C LEU A 114 3.53 12.13 8.64
N MET A 115 2.89 13.29 8.81
CA MET A 115 2.67 13.90 10.13
C MET A 115 1.83 12.99 11.02
N VAL A 116 0.69 12.50 10.55
CA VAL A 116 -0.15 11.59 11.36
C VAL A 116 0.63 10.33 11.74
N SER A 117 1.43 9.79 10.81
CA SER A 117 2.23 8.59 11.04
C SER A 117 3.37 8.79 12.05
N LEU A 118 3.92 10.00 12.12
CA LEU A 118 4.92 10.33 13.14
C LEU A 118 4.25 10.49 14.50
N PHE A 119 3.13 11.21 14.58
CA PHE A 119 2.43 11.47 15.83
C PHE A 119 1.79 10.23 16.45
N ASN A 120 1.24 9.32 15.64
CA ASN A 120 0.62 8.09 16.11
C ASN A 120 1.62 6.92 16.29
N GLY A 121 2.89 7.12 15.91
CA GLY A 121 3.94 6.11 15.96
C GLY A 121 3.89 5.04 14.87
N SER A 122 3.16 5.24 13.77
CA SER A 122 3.04 4.28 12.66
C SER A 122 4.03 4.51 11.52
N PHE A 123 4.93 5.50 11.63
CA PHE A 123 5.87 5.87 10.57
C PHE A 123 6.74 4.70 10.07
N GLY A 124 7.28 3.88 10.97
CA GLY A 124 8.05 2.70 10.59
C GLY A 124 7.23 1.73 9.73
N GLY A 125 5.98 1.48 10.14
CA GLY A 125 5.03 0.67 9.38
C GLY A 125 4.69 1.28 8.01
N LEU A 126 4.50 2.61 7.94
CA LEU A 126 4.24 3.32 6.69
C LEU A 126 5.40 3.19 5.72
N ALA A 127 6.63 3.41 6.20
CA ALA A 127 7.84 3.34 5.38
C ALA A 127 8.05 1.92 4.82
N ILE A 128 7.97 0.89 5.68
CA ILE A 128 8.14 -0.50 5.26
C ILE A 128 7.02 -0.92 4.31
N THR A 129 5.76 -0.59 4.61
CA THR A 129 4.63 -0.95 3.74
C THR A 129 4.72 -0.25 2.39
N SER A 130 5.13 1.02 2.37
CA SER A 130 5.32 1.79 1.13
C SER A 130 6.44 1.22 0.28
N ALA A 131 7.57 0.85 0.90
CA ALA A 131 8.66 0.19 0.20
C ALA A 131 8.23 -1.18 -0.35
N LEU A 132 7.54 -1.99 0.46
CA LEU A 132 7.05 -3.32 0.07
C LEU A 132 6.09 -3.24 -1.11
N LEU A 133 4.99 -2.47 -0.99
CA LEU A 133 4.02 -2.31 -2.07
C LEU A 133 4.62 -1.59 -3.28
N GLY A 134 5.57 -0.67 -3.04
CA GLY A 134 6.38 -0.01 -4.06
C GLY A 134 7.12 -1.00 -4.94
N LEU A 135 7.95 -1.85 -4.32
CA LEU A 135 8.74 -2.88 -5.01
C LEU A 135 7.87 -3.93 -5.70
N LEU A 136 6.74 -4.30 -5.10
CA LEU A 136 5.79 -5.24 -5.69
C LEU A 136 5.07 -4.60 -6.91
N GLY A 137 4.73 -3.31 -6.81
CA GLY A 137 4.04 -2.58 -7.87
C GLY A 137 4.93 -2.21 -9.06
N THR A 138 6.24 -2.12 -8.89
CA THR A 138 7.21 -2.00 -10.00
C THR A 138 7.54 -3.34 -10.64
N GLY A 139 7.11 -4.46 -10.05
CA GLY A 139 7.36 -5.80 -10.58
C GLY A 139 8.80 -6.29 -10.39
N TRP A 140 9.62 -5.56 -9.63
CA TRP A 140 11.04 -5.85 -9.44
C TRP A 140 11.30 -7.23 -8.85
N LEU A 141 10.48 -7.63 -7.88
CA LEU A 141 10.64 -8.92 -7.19
C LEU A 141 10.23 -10.13 -8.05
N GLY A 142 9.49 -9.92 -9.15
CA GLY A 142 8.85 -10.98 -9.92
C GLY A 142 7.85 -11.77 -9.07
N VAL A 143 6.76 -12.25 -9.68
CA VAL A 143 5.89 -13.20 -8.97
C VAL A 143 6.55 -14.58 -9.09
N PRO A 144 6.84 -15.29 -7.98
CA PRO A 144 7.38 -16.64 -8.04
C PRO A 144 6.46 -17.51 -8.90
N GLY A 145 6.97 -18.00 -10.04
CA GLY A 145 6.22 -18.82 -11.00
C GLY A 145 6.02 -18.22 -12.41
N GLN A 146 6.26 -16.93 -12.66
CA GLN A 146 6.11 -16.33 -14.00
C GLN A 146 7.44 -16.08 -14.75
N ARG A 147 8.60 -16.32 -14.12
CA ARG A 147 9.93 -15.96 -14.68
C ARG A 147 10.41 -16.85 -15.84
N ALA A 148 9.60 -17.78 -16.34
CA ALA A 148 10.05 -18.84 -17.25
C ALA A 148 9.66 -18.67 -18.74
N GLU A 149 8.75 -17.77 -19.12
CA GLU A 149 8.21 -17.77 -20.51
C GLU A 149 8.69 -16.64 -21.42
N THR A 150 9.37 -15.60 -20.92
CA THR A 150 9.80 -14.45 -21.76
C THR A 150 11.10 -14.66 -22.54
N LYS A 151 11.55 -15.90 -22.76
CA LYS A 151 12.82 -16.17 -23.48
C LYS A 151 12.76 -17.22 -24.60
N LYS A 152 11.58 -17.55 -25.13
CA LYS A 152 11.45 -18.52 -26.24
C LYS A 152 10.54 -17.99 -27.33
N GLY A 153 11.04 -17.07 -28.15
CA GLY A 153 10.23 -16.44 -29.20
C GLY A 153 10.97 -15.70 -30.30
N ASP A 154 12.30 -15.59 -30.25
CA ASP A 154 13.12 -15.11 -31.37
C ASP A 154 13.98 -16.26 -31.90
N ASP A 155 13.32 -17.27 -32.48
CA ASP A 155 13.97 -18.11 -33.48
C ASP A 155 13.68 -17.46 -34.85
N PRO A 156 14.66 -16.81 -35.51
CA PRO A 156 14.47 -16.32 -36.86
C PRO A 156 14.20 -17.54 -37.76
N LYS A 157 12.99 -17.60 -38.32
CA LYS A 157 12.63 -18.55 -39.37
C LYS A 157 13.72 -18.53 -40.44
N ALA A 158 14.50 -19.60 -40.49
CA ALA A 158 15.41 -19.89 -41.59
C ALA A 158 14.59 -19.94 -42.89
N THR A 159 14.85 -19.01 -43.79
CA THR A 159 14.42 -19.07 -45.18
C THR A 159 15.15 -20.22 -45.88
N PRO A 160 14.45 -21.23 -46.41
CA PRO A 160 15.06 -22.20 -47.30
C PRO A 160 15.17 -21.56 -48.69
N SER A 161 16.37 -21.19 -49.11
CA SER A 161 16.67 -20.88 -50.51
C SER A 161 16.91 -22.20 -51.24
N GLU A 162 15.94 -22.61 -52.05
CA GLU A 162 16.09 -23.71 -53.01
C GLU A 162 17.05 -23.27 -54.13
N HIS A 163 18.11 -24.04 -54.31
CA HIS A 163 18.83 -24.21 -55.59
C HIS A 163 18.48 -25.63 -56.08
N PRO A 164 18.19 -25.85 -57.37
CA PRO A 164 19.18 -25.74 -58.46
C PRO A 164 18.81 -24.78 -59.60
#